data_AF-A0A9X6AF24-F1
#
_entry.id   AF-A0A9X6AF24-F1
#
_cell.length_a   1.000
_cell.length_b   1.000
_cell.length_c   1.000
_cell.angle_alpha   90.00
_cell.angle_beta   90.00
_cell.angle_gamma   90.00
#
_symmetry.space_group_name_H-M   'P 1'
#
loop_
_entity.id
_entity.type
_entity.pdbx_description
1 polymer ?
#
loop_
_entity_poly.entity_id
_entity_poly.type
_entity_poly.pdbx_seq_one_letter_code
_entity_poly.pdbx_strand_id
1 'polypeptide(L)'
;ALLIDGPAHDGEIAGLKLTGARITGQLDLVYGTVEQAVQLRFCHFEQPLKLYGAQLRALVLSDSVLPGLKAGNLRVDGVLRLSCCRVTGPIRLQGAKISGAVFVNGARLGSPAAPDADAGDAAAEPVLQLNHAAIGTDLWAVGLVAHGQVRLNGATVGGQVNLDDADLHVPAGETALHAETLSVGTDLRAVRLRARGRVNLSGSRIPHQLNLAYARLSNPGGPALRASSCVIGELWLREAAPIVGTVNLRRSQLDLLHVPPGVWPDRVRIDGLGYRTLAPHLPAEQRLPLLEREEGGYLPYAYEQLAAAYRTAGD
;
A
#
# COMPACT_ATOMS: atom_id res chain seq x y z
N ALA A 1 35.21 -2.71 -6.68
CA ALA A 1 36.06 -2.90 -5.48
C ALA A 1 35.57 -2.08 -4.27
N LEU A 2 35.12 -0.83 -4.42
CA LEU A 2 34.70 0.07 -3.32
C LEU A 2 33.67 -0.46 -2.30
N LEU A 3 32.93 -1.52 -2.61
CA LEU A 3 31.86 -2.08 -1.77
C LEU A 3 32.21 -3.45 -1.16
N ILE A 4 33.42 -3.95 -1.42
CA ILE A 4 33.86 -5.29 -1.00
C ILE A 4 35.15 -5.17 -0.18
N ASP A 5 36.11 -4.36 -0.63
CA ASP A 5 37.37 -4.10 0.07
C ASP A 5 37.70 -2.61 0.06
N GLY A 6 37.70 -1.99 1.24
CA GLY A 6 38.12 -0.61 1.47
C GLY A 6 38.95 -0.51 2.75
N PRO A 7 39.80 0.53 2.91
CA PRO A 7 40.62 0.70 4.11
C PRO A 7 39.72 0.82 5.34
N ALA A 8 40.01 0.01 6.36
CA ALA A 8 39.37 0.08 7.67
C ALA A 8 40.35 0.67 8.68
N HIS A 9 39.90 1.61 9.49
CA HIS A 9 40.66 2.20 10.59
C HIS A 9 39.97 1.90 11.93
N ASP A 10 40.77 1.64 12.96
CA ASP A 10 40.26 1.42 14.31
C ASP A 10 39.49 2.65 14.81
N GLY A 11 38.31 2.42 15.38
CA GLY A 11 37.41 3.47 15.87
C GLY A 11 36.45 4.03 14.83
N GLU A 12 36.56 3.64 13.55
CA GLU A 12 35.63 4.04 12.49
C GLU A 12 34.64 2.92 12.13
N ILE A 13 33.39 3.28 11.80
CA ILE A 13 32.40 2.32 11.30
C ILE A 13 32.40 2.37 9.78
N ALA A 14 32.81 1.26 9.15
CA ALA A 14 32.84 1.14 7.71
C ALA A 14 31.44 1.31 7.08
N GLY A 15 31.36 2.08 5.99
CA GLY A 15 30.13 2.39 5.29
C GLY A 15 30.39 3.12 3.98
N LEU A 16 29.63 2.79 2.93
CA LEU A 16 29.65 3.60 1.71
C LEU A 16 28.69 4.77 1.91
N LYS A 17 29.23 5.98 1.99
CA LYS A 17 28.44 7.22 2.11
C LYS A 17 28.76 8.14 0.95
N LEU A 18 27.83 8.26 0.01
CA LEU A 18 27.90 9.24 -1.09
C LEU A 18 26.73 10.21 -0.96
N THR A 19 27.02 11.50 -1.15
CA THR A 19 26.01 12.56 -1.13
C THR A 19 26.20 13.45 -2.36
N GLY A 20 25.11 13.73 -3.09
CA GLY A 20 25.14 14.66 -4.22
C GLY A 20 25.86 14.13 -5.47
N ALA A 21 26.12 12.83 -5.55
CA ALA A 21 26.90 12.25 -6.63
C ALA A 21 26.05 11.95 -7.87
N ARG A 22 26.62 12.15 -9.06
CA ARG A 22 26.08 11.62 -10.33
C ARG A 22 26.73 10.27 -10.63
N ILE A 23 25.94 9.22 -10.67
CA ILE A 23 26.38 7.84 -10.91
C ILE A 23 26.03 7.49 -12.34
N THR A 24 27.04 7.58 -13.22
CA THR A 24 26.93 7.40 -14.67
C THR A 24 27.00 5.92 -15.08
N GLY A 25 27.75 5.12 -14.33
CA GLY A 25 27.85 3.68 -14.50
C GLY A 25 26.69 2.90 -13.89
N GLN A 26 26.61 1.62 -14.20
CA GLN A 26 25.65 0.71 -13.57
C GLN A 26 26.16 0.28 -12.18
N LEU A 27 25.36 0.53 -11.14
CA LEU A 27 25.56 -0.09 -9.84
C LEU A 27 24.90 -1.48 -9.84
N ASP A 28 25.71 -2.51 -10.07
CA ASP A 28 25.31 -3.92 -10.11
C ASP A 28 25.90 -4.67 -8.91
N LEU A 29 25.03 -5.17 -8.04
CA LEU A 29 25.36 -5.99 -6.87
C LEU A 29 24.55 -7.29 -6.88
N VAL A 30 24.17 -7.80 -8.06
CA VAL A 30 23.39 -9.03 -8.18
C VAL A 30 24.09 -10.20 -7.46
N TYR A 31 23.37 -10.86 -6.55
CA TYR A 31 23.85 -11.89 -5.63
C TYR A 31 25.04 -11.49 -4.74
N GLY A 32 25.42 -10.22 -4.70
CA GLY A 32 26.50 -9.73 -3.85
C GLY A 32 26.09 -9.59 -2.39
N THR A 33 27.06 -9.70 -1.50
CA THR A 33 26.91 -9.42 -0.07
C THR A 33 27.69 -8.15 0.27
N VAL A 34 27.04 -7.19 0.91
CA VAL A 34 27.66 -5.96 1.44
C VAL A 34 27.33 -5.84 2.92
N GLU A 35 28.33 -6.06 3.75
CA GLU A 35 28.19 -6.07 5.22
C GLU A 35 28.07 -4.67 5.81
N GLN A 36 28.50 -3.65 5.07
CA GLN A 36 28.45 -2.26 5.46
C GLN A 36 27.15 -1.59 4.99
N ALA A 37 26.74 -0.53 5.69
CA ALA A 37 25.59 0.26 5.26
C ALA A 37 25.91 1.05 3.97
N VAL A 38 25.01 0.97 2.99
CA VAL A 38 25.10 1.72 1.73
C VAL A 38 24.16 2.92 1.77
N GLN A 39 24.74 4.12 1.78
CA GLN A 39 24.04 5.39 1.83
C GLN A 39 24.39 6.24 0.62
N LEU A 40 23.43 6.41 -0.29
CA LEU A 40 23.55 7.18 -1.53
C LEU A 40 22.46 8.26 -1.49
N ARG A 41 22.75 9.41 -0.88
CA ARG A 41 21.75 10.46 -0.63
C ARG A 41 21.87 11.57 -1.67
N PHE A 42 20.75 12.15 -2.09
CA PHE A 42 20.75 13.23 -3.08
C PHE A 42 21.51 12.87 -4.37
N CYS A 43 21.57 11.58 -4.69
CA CYS A 43 22.34 11.09 -5.84
C CYS A 43 21.46 11.04 -7.09
N HIS A 44 22.09 11.12 -8.26
CA HIS A 44 21.43 10.94 -9.55
C HIS A 44 22.02 9.72 -10.27
N PHE A 45 21.18 8.72 -10.55
CA PHE A 45 21.58 7.53 -11.28
C PHE A 45 21.14 7.65 -12.74
N GLU A 46 22.07 7.42 -13.68
CA GLU A 46 21.74 7.36 -15.10
C GLU A 46 21.17 5.99 -15.52
N GLN A 47 21.44 4.95 -14.72
CA GLN A 47 21.03 3.57 -15.00
C GLN A 47 20.29 2.93 -13.81
N PRO A 48 19.40 1.94 -14.04
CA PRO A 48 18.70 1.27 -12.96
C PRO A 48 19.64 0.52 -12.02
N LEU A 49 19.33 0.55 -10.72
CA LEU A 49 20.07 -0.22 -9.72
C LEU A 49 19.71 -1.70 -9.81
N LYS A 50 20.71 -2.56 -9.81
CA LYS A 50 20.54 -4.02 -9.85
C LYS A 50 21.05 -4.64 -8.55
N LEU A 51 20.12 -5.16 -7.75
CA LEU A 51 20.35 -5.76 -6.44
C LEU A 51 19.64 -7.11 -6.30
N TYR A 52 19.37 -7.80 -7.42
CA TYR A 52 18.64 -9.06 -7.39
C TYR A 52 19.40 -10.09 -6.55
N GLY A 53 18.73 -10.67 -5.55
CA GLY A 53 19.32 -11.66 -4.65
C GLY A 53 20.46 -11.14 -3.76
N ALA A 54 20.72 -9.83 -3.75
CA ALA A 54 21.78 -9.24 -2.95
C ALA A 54 21.46 -9.31 -1.44
N GLN A 55 22.49 -9.20 -0.61
CA GLN A 55 22.39 -9.12 0.85
C GLN A 55 23.08 -7.86 1.34
N LEU A 56 22.32 -6.97 1.97
CA LEU A 56 22.83 -5.68 2.43
C LEU A 56 22.54 -5.50 3.91
N ARG A 57 23.46 -4.87 4.65
CA ARG A 57 23.15 -4.41 6.01
C ARG A 57 22.03 -3.37 6.02
N ALA A 58 22.13 -2.36 5.15
CA ALA A 58 21.12 -1.31 4.99
C ALA A 58 21.30 -0.63 3.62
N LEU A 59 20.20 -0.15 3.05
CA LEU A 59 20.22 0.64 1.82
C LEU A 59 19.42 1.93 2.00
N VAL A 60 20.10 3.07 1.86
CA VAL A 60 19.50 4.40 1.95
C VAL A 60 19.74 5.14 0.64
N LEU A 61 18.68 5.40 -0.10
CA LEU A 61 18.68 6.17 -1.34
C LEU A 61 18.01 7.55 -1.19
N SER A 62 17.78 8.02 0.05
CA SER A 62 16.99 9.23 0.34
C SER A 62 17.29 10.40 -0.60
N ASP A 63 16.23 11.07 -1.06
CA ASP A 63 16.30 12.27 -1.90
C ASP A 63 16.99 12.04 -3.27
N SER A 64 17.17 10.79 -3.69
CA SER A 64 17.85 10.46 -4.95
C SER A 64 16.88 10.29 -6.13
N VAL A 65 17.44 10.40 -7.34
CA VAL A 65 16.73 10.18 -8.61
C VAL A 65 17.29 8.94 -9.28
N LEU A 66 16.44 7.96 -9.59
CA LEU A 66 16.85 6.73 -10.24
C LEU A 66 15.84 6.29 -11.31
N PRO A 67 16.28 5.70 -12.43
CA PRO A 67 15.38 5.24 -13.48
C PRO A 67 14.66 3.93 -13.13
N GLY A 68 15.06 3.25 -12.05
CA GLY A 68 14.41 2.04 -11.56
C GLY A 68 15.26 1.27 -10.56
N LEU A 69 14.64 0.34 -9.85
CA LEU A 69 15.31 -0.52 -8.85
C LEU A 69 14.91 -1.97 -9.08
N LYS A 70 15.87 -2.83 -9.46
CA LYS A 70 15.69 -4.26 -9.64
C LYS A 70 16.27 -5.00 -8.44
N ALA A 71 15.45 -5.24 -7.42
CA ALA A 71 15.84 -5.77 -6.13
C ALA A 71 14.97 -6.96 -5.68
N GLY A 72 14.57 -7.81 -6.64
CA GLY A 72 13.86 -9.05 -6.33
C GLY A 72 14.72 -9.97 -5.45
N ASN A 73 14.11 -10.62 -4.46
CA ASN A 73 14.80 -11.47 -3.49
C ASN A 73 15.93 -10.78 -2.70
N LEU A 74 15.95 -9.45 -2.66
CA LEU A 74 16.89 -8.67 -1.85
C LEU A 74 16.71 -9.02 -0.36
N ARG A 75 17.81 -9.19 0.36
CA ARG A 75 17.83 -9.27 1.83
C ARG A 75 18.43 -8.01 2.41
N VAL A 76 17.73 -7.41 3.37
CA VAL A 76 18.22 -6.25 4.12
C VAL A 76 18.08 -6.52 5.62
N ASP A 77 19.20 -6.58 6.34
CA ASP A 77 19.20 -6.83 7.79
C ASP A 77 18.63 -5.65 8.58
N GLY A 78 18.82 -4.45 8.07
CA GLY A 78 18.33 -3.22 8.66
C GLY A 78 17.18 -2.63 7.86
N VAL A 79 17.37 -1.39 7.41
CA VAL A 79 16.32 -0.60 6.76
C VAL A 79 16.55 -0.46 5.26
N LEU A 80 15.45 -0.43 4.51
CA LEU A 80 15.42 0.01 3.12
C LEU A 80 14.72 1.37 3.04
N ARG A 81 15.46 2.42 2.70
CA ARG A 81 14.95 3.79 2.65
C ARG A 81 15.04 4.37 1.24
N LEU A 82 13.89 4.69 0.69
CA LEU A 82 13.65 5.34 -0.60
C LEU A 82 12.84 6.64 -0.41
N SER A 83 12.87 7.23 0.79
CA SER A 83 12.13 8.45 1.11
C SER A 83 12.55 9.60 0.19
N CYS A 84 11.56 10.37 -0.28
CA CYS A 84 11.74 11.52 -1.16
C CYS A 84 12.41 11.18 -2.51
N CYS A 85 12.54 9.90 -2.87
CA CYS A 85 13.10 9.52 -4.16
C CYS A 85 12.17 9.88 -5.31
N ARG A 86 12.75 10.17 -6.47
CA ARG A 86 12.03 10.23 -7.76
C ARG A 86 12.45 9.03 -8.59
N VAL A 87 11.50 8.14 -8.87
CA VAL A 87 11.77 6.92 -9.63
C VAL A 87 10.85 6.85 -10.83
N THR A 88 11.41 6.98 -12.03
CA THR A 88 10.61 7.04 -13.27
C THR A 88 10.17 5.66 -13.75
N GLY A 89 10.98 4.62 -13.50
CA GLY A 89 10.65 3.23 -13.79
C GLY A 89 10.26 2.41 -12.56
N PRO A 90 10.13 1.08 -12.70
CA PRO A 90 9.61 0.22 -11.65
C PRO A 90 10.61 -0.03 -10.52
N ILE A 91 10.09 -0.12 -9.30
CA ILE A 91 10.77 -0.66 -8.12
C ILE A 91 10.29 -2.09 -7.90
N ARG A 92 11.17 -3.06 -8.15
CA ARG A 92 10.90 -4.49 -7.97
C ARG A 92 11.57 -4.99 -6.69
N LEU A 93 10.76 -5.30 -5.68
CA LEU A 93 11.13 -5.86 -4.38
C LEU A 93 10.36 -7.17 -4.10
N GLN A 94 9.93 -7.85 -5.17
CA GLN A 94 9.24 -9.14 -5.08
C GLN A 94 10.10 -10.17 -4.32
N GLY A 95 9.50 -10.84 -3.34
CA GLY A 95 10.18 -11.81 -2.47
C GLY A 95 11.29 -11.22 -1.58
N ALA A 96 11.44 -9.89 -1.51
CA ALA A 96 12.45 -9.27 -0.68
C ALA A 96 12.18 -9.52 0.82
N LYS A 97 13.25 -9.68 1.59
CA LYS A 97 13.19 -9.85 3.05
C LYS A 97 13.92 -8.69 3.70
N ILE A 98 13.18 -7.82 4.37
CA ILE A 98 13.71 -6.65 5.07
C ILE A 98 13.40 -6.86 6.56
N SER A 99 14.40 -7.08 7.39
CA SER A 99 14.18 -7.33 8.82
C SER A 99 13.69 -6.08 9.55
N GLY A 100 14.09 -4.88 9.09
CA GLY A 100 13.58 -3.60 9.58
C GLY A 100 12.41 -3.05 8.76
N ALA A 101 12.32 -1.72 8.74
CA ALA A 101 11.26 -1.00 8.03
C ALA A 101 11.66 -0.67 6.58
N VAL A 102 10.63 -0.53 5.75
CA VAL A 102 10.73 0.05 4.40
C VAL A 102 10.14 1.45 4.43
N PHE A 103 10.90 2.43 3.97
CA PHE A 103 10.46 3.84 3.92
C PHE A 103 10.40 4.34 2.47
N VAL A 104 9.21 4.66 1.98
CA VAL A 104 8.93 5.32 0.69
C VAL A 104 8.20 6.65 0.89
N ASN A 105 8.25 7.23 2.10
CA ASN A 105 7.64 8.53 2.42
C ASN A 105 8.02 9.63 1.42
N GLY A 106 7.04 10.37 0.92
CA GLY A 106 7.23 11.47 -0.02
C GLY A 106 7.87 11.08 -1.36
N ALA A 107 8.03 9.79 -1.65
CA ALA A 107 8.58 9.33 -2.92
C ALA A 107 7.58 9.62 -4.06
N ARG A 108 8.12 9.84 -5.26
CA ARG A 108 7.35 10.03 -6.49
C ARG A 108 7.73 8.92 -7.45
N LEU A 109 6.78 8.03 -7.72
CA LEU A 109 7.00 6.80 -8.49
C LEU A 109 6.21 6.85 -9.80
N GLY A 110 6.86 6.44 -10.88
CA GLY A 110 6.32 6.55 -12.23
C GLY A 110 6.32 7.98 -12.74
N SER A 111 5.77 8.14 -13.93
CA SER A 111 5.49 9.44 -14.53
C SER A 111 3.99 9.54 -14.80
N PRO A 112 3.38 10.73 -14.66
CA PRO A 112 2.01 10.94 -15.12
C PRO A 112 1.91 10.49 -16.58
N ALA A 113 0.87 9.74 -16.93
CA ALA A 113 0.59 9.44 -18.33
C ALA A 113 0.43 10.77 -19.09
N ALA A 114 1.08 10.89 -20.25
CA ALA A 114 0.80 12.00 -21.14
C ALA A 114 -0.68 11.90 -21.58
N PRO A 115 -1.41 13.03 -21.71
CA PRO A 115 -2.83 13.01 -22.06
C PRO A 115 -3.11 12.30 -23.40
N ASP A 116 -2.12 12.19 -24.27
CA ASP A 116 -2.20 11.58 -25.61
C ASP A 116 -1.37 10.29 -25.74
N ALA A 117 -0.87 9.72 -24.63
CA ALA A 117 -0.23 8.42 -24.70
C ALA A 117 -1.31 7.37 -24.94
N ASP A 118 -1.33 6.80 -26.15
CA ASP A 118 -2.13 5.62 -26.46
C ASP A 118 -1.93 4.61 -25.33
N ALA A 119 -3.02 4.28 -24.64
CA ALA A 119 -3.09 3.16 -23.72
C ALA A 119 -2.98 1.88 -24.57
N GLY A 120 -1.79 1.62 -25.11
CA GLY A 120 -1.48 0.38 -25.78
C GLY A 120 -1.75 -0.78 -24.83
N ASP A 121 -2.13 -1.91 -25.40
CA ASP A 121 -2.60 -3.15 -24.78
C ASP A 121 -1.61 -3.83 -23.79
N ALA A 122 -0.51 -3.15 -23.45
CA ALA A 122 0.38 -3.53 -22.36
C ALA A 122 -0.06 -2.78 -21.10
N ALA A 123 -0.75 -3.48 -20.19
CA ALA A 123 -0.98 -3.00 -18.83
C ALA A 123 0.33 -2.44 -18.27
N ALA A 124 0.37 -1.14 -17.97
CA ALA A 124 1.57 -0.45 -17.51
C ALA A 124 2.15 -1.21 -16.30
N GLU A 125 3.44 -1.52 -16.37
CA GLU A 125 4.09 -2.28 -15.31
C GLU A 125 3.92 -1.55 -13.96
N PRO A 126 3.60 -2.26 -12.85
CA PRO A 126 3.45 -1.60 -11.56
C PRO A 126 4.73 -0.88 -11.14
N VAL A 127 4.57 0.34 -10.65
CA VAL A 127 5.66 1.24 -10.26
C VAL A 127 6.34 0.81 -8.97
N LEU A 128 5.60 0.13 -8.08
CA LEU A 128 6.13 -0.47 -6.86
C LEU A 128 5.59 -1.88 -6.70
N GLN A 129 6.50 -2.85 -6.59
CA GLN A 129 6.19 -4.26 -6.49
C GLN A 129 6.84 -4.86 -5.24
N LEU A 130 6.03 -5.16 -4.23
CA LEU A 130 6.41 -5.82 -2.97
C LEU A 130 5.70 -7.17 -2.83
N ASN A 131 5.38 -7.82 -3.95
CA ASN A 131 4.69 -9.11 -3.93
C ASN A 131 5.50 -10.13 -3.11
N HIS A 132 4.85 -10.80 -2.16
CA HIS A 132 5.50 -11.77 -1.27
C HIS A 132 6.71 -11.24 -0.50
N ALA A 133 6.82 -9.91 -0.33
CA ALA A 133 7.86 -9.33 0.50
C ALA A 133 7.55 -9.58 1.99
N ALA A 134 8.59 -9.84 2.78
CA ALA A 134 8.51 -9.90 4.23
C ALA A 134 9.22 -8.68 4.81
N ILE A 135 8.46 -7.80 5.46
CA ILE A 135 8.93 -6.59 6.14
C ILE A 135 8.77 -6.84 7.64
N GLY A 136 9.86 -6.85 8.39
CA GLY A 136 9.86 -7.24 9.79
C GLY A 136 9.18 -6.23 10.70
N THR A 137 9.25 -4.95 10.35
CA THR A 137 8.52 -3.89 11.07
C THR A 137 7.50 -3.22 10.15
N ASP A 138 7.68 -1.94 9.81
CA ASP A 138 6.66 -1.12 9.17
C ASP A 138 6.96 -0.84 7.69
N LEU A 139 5.90 -0.64 6.91
CA LEU A 139 5.95 -0.02 5.59
C LEU A 139 5.43 1.43 5.71
N TRP A 140 6.36 2.39 5.61
CA TRP A 140 6.05 3.82 5.68
C TRP A 140 5.99 4.42 4.27
N ALA A 141 4.81 4.81 3.84
CA ALA A 141 4.51 5.41 2.53
C ALA A 141 3.71 6.72 2.66
N VAL A 142 3.99 7.48 3.71
CA VAL A 142 3.32 8.76 3.99
C VAL A 142 3.61 9.76 2.87
N GLY A 143 2.57 10.34 2.28
CA GLY A 143 2.71 11.30 1.17
C GLY A 143 3.31 10.70 -0.10
N LEU A 144 3.28 9.37 -0.27
CA LEU A 144 3.69 8.70 -1.50
C LEU A 144 2.83 9.20 -2.69
N VAL A 145 3.48 9.55 -3.80
CA VAL A 145 2.79 9.80 -5.07
C VAL A 145 3.16 8.69 -6.04
N ALA A 146 2.17 7.94 -6.52
CA ALA A 146 2.36 6.85 -7.47
C ALA A 146 1.52 7.06 -8.73
N HIS A 147 2.19 7.21 -9.87
CA HIS A 147 1.58 7.23 -11.19
C HIS A 147 1.71 5.84 -11.82
N GLY A 148 0.83 4.94 -11.41
CA GLY A 148 0.89 3.52 -11.73
C GLY A 148 0.53 2.66 -10.52
N GLN A 149 0.35 1.37 -10.76
CA GLN A 149 -0.08 0.44 -9.74
C GLN A 149 0.99 0.21 -8.65
N VAL A 150 0.55 0.19 -7.40
CA VAL A 150 1.33 -0.29 -6.24
C VAL A 150 0.85 -1.71 -5.89
N ARG A 151 1.76 -2.68 -5.86
CA ARG A 151 1.46 -4.09 -5.53
C ARG A 151 2.09 -4.52 -4.20
N LEU A 152 1.27 -5.07 -3.31
CA LEU A 152 1.61 -5.66 -2.02
C LEU A 152 1.05 -7.10 -1.89
N ASN A 153 0.80 -7.80 -3.00
CA ASN A 153 0.11 -9.09 -2.98
C ASN A 153 0.87 -10.14 -2.19
N GLY A 154 0.20 -10.78 -1.23
CA GLY A 154 0.80 -11.77 -0.33
C GLY A 154 1.98 -11.24 0.48
N ALA A 155 2.14 -9.92 0.62
CA ALA A 155 3.17 -9.34 1.47
C ALA A 155 2.81 -9.51 2.95
N THR A 156 3.84 -9.62 3.79
CA THR A 156 3.70 -9.65 5.25
C THR A 156 4.47 -8.48 5.84
N VAL A 157 3.79 -7.68 6.65
CA VAL A 157 4.36 -6.54 7.37
C VAL A 157 4.16 -6.78 8.86
N GLY A 158 5.24 -6.93 9.62
CA GLY A 158 5.19 -7.28 11.04
C GLY A 158 4.62 -6.18 11.94
N GLY A 159 4.70 -4.93 11.50
CA GLY A 159 4.09 -3.75 12.12
C GLY A 159 2.95 -3.21 11.29
N GLN A 160 2.98 -1.91 11.00
CA GLN A 160 1.92 -1.19 10.30
C GLN A 160 2.25 -0.93 8.82
N VAL A 161 1.21 -0.73 8.01
CA VAL A 161 1.31 -0.13 6.69
C VAL A 161 0.72 1.28 6.77
N ASN A 162 1.52 2.29 6.48
CA ASN A 162 1.08 3.69 6.55
C ASN A 162 1.14 4.36 5.17
N LEU A 163 -0.04 4.68 4.63
CA LEU A 163 -0.32 5.36 3.37
C LEU A 163 -1.00 6.72 3.62
N ASP A 164 -0.86 7.29 4.82
CA ASP A 164 -1.43 8.60 5.15
C ASP A 164 -0.95 9.63 4.12
N ASP A 165 -1.88 10.45 3.62
CA ASP A 165 -1.64 11.50 2.60
C ASP A 165 -1.12 10.99 1.24
N ALA A 166 -1.14 9.68 0.96
CA ALA A 166 -0.72 9.15 -0.33
C ALA A 166 -1.68 9.53 -1.46
N ASP A 167 -1.14 9.71 -2.67
CA ASP A 167 -1.87 9.97 -3.91
C ASP A 167 -1.53 8.89 -4.94
N LEU A 168 -2.48 7.98 -5.15
CA LEU A 168 -2.36 6.83 -6.02
C LEU A 168 -3.21 7.05 -7.26
N HIS A 169 -2.56 7.13 -8.41
CA HIS A 169 -3.18 7.46 -9.67
C HIS A 169 -2.87 6.41 -10.73
N VAL A 170 -3.92 5.80 -11.28
CA VAL A 170 -3.85 4.94 -12.46
C VAL A 170 -4.89 5.40 -13.49
N PRO A 171 -4.77 4.98 -14.76
CA PRO A 171 -5.84 5.15 -15.75
C PRO A 171 -7.18 4.60 -15.25
N ALA A 172 -8.28 5.10 -15.82
CA ALA A 172 -9.62 4.72 -15.40
C ALA A 172 -9.85 3.20 -15.53
N GLY A 173 -10.53 2.61 -14.53
CA GLY A 173 -10.84 1.17 -14.50
C GLY A 173 -9.70 0.28 -13.96
N GLU A 174 -8.48 0.78 -13.84
CA GLU A 174 -7.35 0.04 -13.31
C GLU A 174 -7.32 -0.04 -11.77
N THR A 175 -6.37 -0.79 -11.24
CA THR A 175 -6.16 -0.94 -9.80
C THR A 175 -4.96 -0.11 -9.35
N ALA A 176 -5.21 0.88 -8.50
CA ALA A 176 -4.20 1.79 -7.96
C ALA A 176 -3.37 1.09 -6.87
N LEU A 177 -4.05 0.42 -5.93
CA LEU A 177 -3.43 -0.38 -4.88
C LEU A 177 -3.94 -1.81 -4.98
N HIS A 178 -3.04 -2.75 -5.25
CA HIS A 178 -3.33 -4.17 -5.26
C HIS A 178 -2.60 -4.81 -4.08
N ALA A 179 -3.34 -5.21 -3.06
CA ALA A 179 -2.84 -5.76 -1.81
C ALA A 179 -3.66 -6.99 -1.41
N GLU A 180 -3.90 -7.88 -2.36
CA GLU A 180 -4.59 -9.14 -2.12
C GLU A 180 -3.77 -10.01 -1.16
N THR A 181 -4.43 -10.65 -0.20
CA THR A 181 -3.82 -11.50 0.85
C THR A 181 -2.70 -10.83 1.66
N LEU A 182 -2.68 -9.49 1.73
CA LEU A 182 -1.78 -8.74 2.62
C LEU A 182 -2.04 -9.10 4.09
N SER A 183 -0.98 -9.39 4.84
CA SER A 183 -1.01 -9.52 6.30
C SER A 183 -0.26 -8.37 6.96
N VAL A 184 -0.92 -7.67 7.88
CA VAL A 184 -0.34 -6.58 8.67
C VAL A 184 -0.34 -6.98 10.14
N GLY A 185 0.69 -6.62 10.89
CA GLY A 185 0.79 -6.95 12.31
C GLY A 185 -0.13 -6.11 13.18
N THR A 186 -0.38 -4.86 12.80
CA THR A 186 -1.28 -3.95 13.51
C THR A 186 -2.28 -3.27 12.57
N ASP A 187 -1.90 -2.12 12.00
CA ASP A 187 -2.78 -1.18 11.34
C ASP A 187 -2.43 -0.97 9.87
N LEU A 188 -3.46 -0.81 9.03
CA LEU A 188 -3.34 -0.19 7.73
C LEU A 188 -3.93 1.22 7.82
N ARG A 189 -3.05 2.21 7.91
CA ARG A 189 -3.41 3.63 7.93
C ARG A 189 -3.38 4.21 6.53
N ALA A 190 -4.44 4.90 6.14
CA ALA A 190 -4.62 5.52 4.83
C ALA A 190 -5.47 6.80 4.99
N VAL A 191 -5.19 7.56 6.05
CA VAL A 191 -5.87 8.82 6.36
C VAL A 191 -5.58 9.82 5.25
N ARG A 192 -6.62 10.48 4.72
CA ARG A 192 -6.53 11.40 3.57
C ARG A 192 -5.95 10.78 2.29
N LEU A 193 -5.96 9.44 2.17
CA LEU A 193 -5.59 8.75 0.92
C LEU A 193 -6.44 9.26 -0.24
N ARG A 194 -5.79 9.59 -1.36
CA ARG A 194 -6.44 9.83 -2.64
C ARG A 194 -6.14 8.66 -3.55
N ALA A 195 -7.16 7.89 -3.92
CA ALA A 195 -7.01 6.77 -4.85
C ALA A 195 -7.94 6.97 -6.04
N ARG A 196 -7.35 7.17 -7.22
CA ARG A 196 -8.04 7.15 -8.52
C ARG A 196 -7.74 5.82 -9.19
N GLY A 197 -8.71 4.92 -9.14
CA GLY A 197 -8.59 3.50 -9.44
C GLY A 197 -8.99 2.64 -8.24
N ARG A 198 -9.05 1.33 -8.45
CA ARG A 198 -9.45 0.36 -7.41
C ARG A 198 -8.39 0.26 -6.30
N VAL A 199 -8.85 0.22 -5.06
CA VAL A 199 -8.11 -0.28 -3.89
C VAL A 199 -8.58 -1.70 -3.61
N ASN A 200 -7.72 -2.69 -3.84
CA ASN A 200 -7.99 -4.10 -3.62
C ASN A 200 -7.23 -4.63 -2.39
N LEU A 201 -7.98 -5.03 -1.37
CA LEU A 201 -7.54 -5.63 -0.10
C LEU A 201 -8.15 -7.02 0.07
N SER A 202 -8.61 -7.68 -0.99
CA SER A 202 -9.26 -8.99 -0.89
C SER A 202 -8.41 -10.00 -0.10
N GLY A 203 -9.02 -10.68 0.86
CA GLY A 203 -8.34 -11.69 1.67
C GLY A 203 -7.32 -11.15 2.68
N SER A 204 -7.21 -9.83 2.86
CA SER A 204 -6.25 -9.25 3.79
C SER A 204 -6.62 -9.47 5.25
N ARG A 205 -5.59 -9.55 6.10
CA ARG A 205 -5.72 -9.62 7.56
C ARG A 205 -5.13 -8.36 8.19
N ILE A 206 -5.97 -7.56 8.82
CA ILE A 206 -5.61 -6.29 9.49
C ILE A 206 -6.19 -6.37 10.91
N PRO A 207 -5.46 -6.94 11.87
CA PRO A 207 -6.01 -7.35 13.16
C PRO A 207 -6.51 -6.17 14.00
N HIS A 208 -6.01 -4.97 13.78
CA HIS A 208 -6.42 -3.78 14.53
C HIS A 208 -7.25 -2.84 13.66
N GLN A 209 -6.66 -1.88 12.94
CA GLN A 209 -7.46 -0.87 12.23
C GLN A 209 -7.10 -0.75 10.73
N LEU A 210 -8.14 -0.72 9.88
CA LEU A 210 -8.10 -0.17 8.54
C LEU A 210 -8.67 1.26 8.57
N ASN A 211 -7.79 2.26 8.57
CA ASN A 211 -8.16 3.67 8.74
C ASN A 211 -8.14 4.42 7.41
N LEU A 212 -9.32 4.67 6.85
CA LEU A 212 -9.56 5.45 5.63
C LEU A 212 -10.24 6.79 5.94
N ALA A 213 -10.03 7.34 7.13
CA ALA A 213 -10.62 8.63 7.49
C ALA A 213 -10.19 9.73 6.51
N TYR A 214 -11.11 10.61 6.11
CA TYR A 214 -10.87 11.67 5.11
C TYR A 214 -10.42 11.19 3.72
N ALA A 215 -10.47 9.89 3.43
CA ALA A 215 -10.03 9.37 2.14
C ALA A 215 -10.98 9.79 1.00
N ARG A 216 -10.43 9.82 -0.21
CA ARG A 216 -11.17 9.99 -1.47
C ARG A 216 -10.88 8.79 -2.35
N LEU A 217 -11.87 7.90 -2.47
CA LEU A 217 -11.78 6.68 -3.27
C LEU A 217 -12.68 6.82 -4.49
N SER A 218 -12.09 6.70 -5.69
CA SER A 218 -12.82 6.89 -6.93
C SER A 218 -12.39 5.86 -7.97
N ASN A 219 -13.35 5.07 -8.45
CA ASN A 219 -13.22 4.21 -9.61
C ASN A 219 -14.60 4.13 -10.33
N PRO A 220 -14.97 5.17 -11.10
CA PRO A 220 -16.27 5.21 -11.78
C PRO A 220 -16.51 3.97 -12.63
N GLY A 221 -17.72 3.40 -12.56
CA GLY A 221 -18.08 2.19 -13.31
C GLY A 221 -17.47 0.88 -12.76
N GLY A 222 -16.58 0.92 -11.77
CA GLY A 222 -15.94 -0.24 -11.17
C GLY A 222 -15.93 -0.22 -9.64
N PRO A 223 -15.34 -1.24 -8.99
CA PRO A 223 -15.17 -1.22 -7.54
C PRO A 223 -14.06 -0.25 -7.15
N ALA A 224 -14.39 0.71 -6.30
CA ALA A 224 -13.43 1.67 -5.74
C ALA A 224 -12.70 1.08 -4.52
N LEU A 225 -13.44 0.39 -3.66
CA LEU A 225 -12.90 -0.36 -2.53
C LEU A 225 -13.36 -1.81 -2.59
N ARG A 226 -12.41 -2.73 -2.64
CA ARG A 226 -12.67 -4.17 -2.55
C ARG A 226 -11.91 -4.71 -1.34
N ALA A 227 -12.64 -4.95 -0.25
CA ALA A 227 -12.14 -5.59 0.96
C ALA A 227 -13.05 -6.79 1.28
N SER A 228 -13.12 -7.74 0.34
CA SER A 228 -13.89 -8.98 0.47
C SER A 228 -13.07 -10.07 1.14
N SER A 229 -13.71 -10.97 1.90
CA SER A 229 -13.06 -12.08 2.61
C SER A 229 -11.94 -11.63 3.55
N CYS A 230 -12.05 -10.42 4.12
CA CYS A 230 -11.06 -9.86 5.01
C CYS A 230 -11.38 -10.19 6.48
N VAL A 231 -10.35 -10.20 7.32
CA VAL A 231 -10.50 -10.12 8.77
C VAL A 231 -9.89 -8.81 9.23
N ILE A 232 -10.73 -7.89 9.70
CA ILE A 232 -10.34 -6.53 10.06
C ILE A 232 -10.85 -6.27 11.48
N GLY A 233 -10.05 -5.74 12.39
CA GLY A 233 -10.59 -5.30 13.69
C GLY A 233 -11.61 -4.18 13.47
N GLU A 234 -11.15 -3.04 12.99
CA GLU A 234 -12.01 -1.87 12.75
C GLU A 234 -11.82 -1.30 11.34
N LEU A 235 -12.92 -1.06 10.63
CA LEU A 235 -12.91 -0.29 9.37
C LEU A 235 -13.44 1.11 9.63
N TRP A 236 -12.60 2.12 9.41
CA TRP A 236 -12.95 3.52 9.60
C TRP A 236 -12.99 4.29 8.29
N LEU A 237 -14.16 4.83 7.96
CA LEU A 237 -14.41 5.75 6.85
C LEU A 237 -14.96 7.10 7.37
N ARG A 238 -14.51 7.52 8.56
CA ARG A 238 -14.92 8.78 9.19
C ARG A 238 -14.54 9.96 8.31
N GLU A 239 -15.51 10.83 8.04
CA GLU A 239 -15.31 12.06 7.25
C GLU A 239 -14.65 11.83 5.87
N ALA A 240 -14.74 10.60 5.35
CA ALA A 240 -14.35 10.29 3.98
C ALA A 240 -15.33 10.96 3.01
N ALA A 241 -14.86 11.29 1.80
CA ALA A 241 -15.75 11.73 0.74
C ALA A 241 -16.68 10.58 0.31
N PRO A 242 -17.88 10.87 -0.22
CA PRO A 242 -18.71 9.85 -0.86
C PRO A 242 -17.90 9.04 -1.88
N ILE A 243 -17.91 7.72 -1.73
CA ILE A 243 -17.11 6.84 -2.58
C ILE A 243 -17.72 6.80 -3.98
N VAL A 244 -16.90 7.02 -5.01
CA VAL A 244 -17.35 6.98 -6.41
C VAL A 244 -17.01 5.62 -6.99
N GLY A 245 -18.01 4.79 -7.29
CA GLY A 245 -17.85 3.41 -7.76
C GLY A 245 -18.64 2.44 -6.88
N THR A 246 -18.19 1.20 -6.75
CA THR A 246 -18.80 0.18 -5.88
C THR A 246 -17.91 -0.12 -4.68
N VAL A 247 -18.52 -0.41 -3.52
CA VAL A 247 -17.81 -0.96 -2.35
C VAL A 247 -18.16 -2.44 -2.19
N ASN A 248 -17.14 -3.29 -2.08
CA ASN A 248 -17.31 -4.73 -1.89
C ASN A 248 -16.66 -5.18 -0.58
N LEU A 249 -17.50 -5.59 0.37
CA LEU A 249 -17.14 -6.12 1.69
C LEU A 249 -17.62 -7.56 1.89
N ARG A 250 -17.98 -8.26 0.81
CA ARG A 250 -18.52 -9.62 0.87
C ARG A 250 -17.65 -10.54 1.72
N ARG A 251 -18.28 -11.34 2.59
CA ARG A 251 -17.63 -12.36 3.43
C ARG A 251 -16.55 -11.83 4.36
N SER A 252 -16.48 -10.53 4.60
CA SER A 252 -15.52 -9.95 5.53
C SER A 252 -16.06 -9.96 6.96
N GLN A 253 -15.17 -10.11 7.92
CA GLN A 253 -15.48 -10.12 9.35
C GLN A 253 -14.82 -8.91 10.00
N LEU A 254 -15.62 -8.11 10.71
CA LEU A 254 -15.19 -6.91 11.40
C LEU A 254 -15.60 -6.92 12.88
N ASP A 255 -14.77 -6.37 13.75
CA ASP A 255 -15.22 -6.04 15.11
C ASP A 255 -16.04 -4.75 15.10
N LEU A 256 -15.60 -3.73 14.35
CA LEU A 256 -16.27 -2.44 14.25
C LEU A 256 -16.31 -1.93 12.82
N LEU A 257 -17.49 -1.47 12.39
CA LEU A 257 -17.71 -0.82 11.10
C LEU A 257 -18.12 0.64 11.33
N HIS A 258 -17.16 1.55 11.15
CA HIS A 258 -17.39 2.99 11.21
C HIS A 258 -17.55 3.56 9.81
N VAL A 259 -18.79 3.62 9.32
CA VAL A 259 -19.11 4.23 8.02
C VAL A 259 -20.37 5.08 8.15
N PRO A 260 -20.24 6.42 8.06
CA PRO A 260 -21.40 7.30 8.01
C PRO A 260 -22.26 7.03 6.78
N PRO A 261 -23.60 7.13 6.86
CA PRO A 261 -24.50 6.84 5.72
C PRO A 261 -24.16 7.56 4.42
N GLY A 262 -23.72 8.82 4.50
CA GLY A 262 -23.36 9.64 3.34
C GLY A 262 -22.08 9.24 2.61
N VAL A 263 -21.29 8.31 3.15
CA VAL A 263 -20.04 7.85 2.52
C VAL A 263 -20.28 6.72 1.53
N TRP A 264 -21.32 5.91 1.77
CA TRP A 264 -21.61 4.75 0.93
C TRP A 264 -21.98 5.15 -0.50
N PRO A 265 -21.47 4.42 -1.51
CA PRO A 265 -21.93 4.60 -2.88
C PRO A 265 -23.36 4.09 -3.07
N ASP A 266 -23.90 4.28 -4.27
CA ASP A 266 -25.22 3.78 -4.67
C ASP A 266 -25.27 2.26 -4.88
N ARG A 267 -24.11 1.60 -5.00
CA ARG A 267 -23.99 0.15 -5.17
C ARG A 267 -23.00 -0.45 -4.20
N VAL A 268 -23.43 -1.46 -3.46
CA VAL A 268 -22.58 -2.21 -2.54
C VAL A 268 -22.67 -3.72 -2.78
N ARG A 269 -21.68 -4.45 -2.26
CA ARG A 269 -21.66 -5.91 -2.17
C ARG A 269 -21.31 -6.30 -0.74
N ILE A 270 -22.31 -6.68 0.05
CA ILE A 270 -22.21 -6.98 1.48
C ILE A 270 -22.72 -8.38 1.84
N ASP A 271 -22.99 -9.24 0.85
CA ASP A 271 -23.28 -10.66 1.09
C ASP A 271 -22.21 -11.34 1.97
N GLY A 272 -22.65 -11.86 3.13
CA GLY A 272 -21.81 -12.50 4.14
C GLY A 272 -20.94 -11.54 4.98
N LEU A 273 -21.18 -10.23 4.94
CA LEU A 273 -20.50 -9.25 5.78
C LEU A 273 -20.92 -9.43 7.26
N GLY A 274 -19.96 -9.69 8.14
CA GLY A 274 -20.15 -9.70 9.59
C GLY A 274 -19.50 -8.49 10.26
N TYR A 275 -20.19 -7.89 11.23
CA TYR A 275 -19.66 -6.84 12.10
C TYR A 275 -20.29 -6.89 13.49
N ARG A 276 -19.51 -6.69 14.57
CA ARG A 276 -20.06 -6.69 15.93
C ARG A 276 -20.65 -5.32 16.31
N THR A 277 -20.01 -4.23 15.93
CA THR A 277 -20.43 -2.87 16.33
C THR A 277 -20.47 -1.93 15.14
N LEU A 278 -21.44 -1.01 15.16
CA LEU A 278 -21.59 0.05 14.17
C LEU A 278 -21.25 1.41 14.79
N ALA A 279 -20.51 2.21 14.03
CA ALA A 279 -20.24 3.60 14.38
C ALA A 279 -20.48 4.53 13.17
N PRO A 280 -20.85 5.82 13.39
CA PRO A 280 -21.43 6.32 14.64
C PRO A 280 -22.72 5.59 15.00
N HIS A 281 -23.13 5.62 16.28
CA HIS A 281 -24.41 5.06 16.69
C HIS A 281 -25.54 5.94 16.13
N LEU A 282 -26.45 5.33 15.38
CA LEU A 282 -27.55 5.99 14.66
C LEU A 282 -28.80 5.12 14.77
N PRO A 283 -30.02 5.67 14.62
CA PRO A 283 -31.23 4.87 14.49
C PRO A 283 -31.15 3.87 13.32
N ALA A 284 -31.75 2.68 13.49
CA ALA A 284 -31.72 1.60 12.48
C ALA A 284 -32.28 2.04 11.12
N GLU A 285 -33.30 2.91 11.11
CA GLU A 285 -33.88 3.51 9.91
C GLU A 285 -32.86 4.22 9.02
N GLN A 286 -31.80 4.80 9.60
CA GLN A 286 -30.73 5.45 8.84
C GLN A 286 -29.71 4.46 8.26
N ARG A 287 -29.75 3.20 8.70
CA ARG A 287 -28.89 2.10 8.21
C ARG A 287 -29.56 1.26 7.13
N LEU A 288 -30.89 1.11 7.18
CA LEU A 288 -31.66 0.30 6.23
C LEU A 288 -31.41 0.63 4.75
N PRO A 289 -31.32 1.92 4.32
CA PRO A 289 -31.10 2.25 2.91
C PRO A 289 -29.82 1.66 2.31
N LEU A 290 -28.81 1.36 3.13
CA LEU A 290 -27.60 0.68 2.66
C LEU A 290 -27.90 -0.73 2.14
N LEU A 291 -28.80 -1.45 2.81
CA LEU A 291 -29.12 -2.84 2.49
C LEU A 291 -29.86 -2.96 1.15
N GLU A 292 -30.62 -1.93 0.78
CA GLU A 292 -31.32 -1.84 -0.51
C GLU A 292 -30.37 -1.57 -1.69
N ARG A 293 -29.17 -1.04 -1.42
CA ARG A 293 -28.13 -0.77 -2.42
C ARG A 293 -27.29 -2.00 -2.78
N GLU A 294 -27.62 -3.16 -2.20
CA GLU A 294 -26.95 -4.40 -2.52
C GLU A 294 -27.21 -4.80 -3.99
N GLU A 295 -26.12 -5.04 -4.73
CA GLU A 295 -26.20 -5.36 -6.15
C GLU A 295 -26.91 -6.70 -6.43
N GLY A 296 -26.84 -7.65 -5.49
CA GLY A 296 -27.53 -8.94 -5.58
C GLY A 296 -29.02 -8.90 -5.20
N GLY A 297 -29.55 -7.73 -4.81
CA GLY A 297 -30.92 -7.59 -4.32
C GLY A 297 -31.07 -7.92 -2.83
N TYR A 298 -32.28 -8.34 -2.43
CA TYR A 298 -32.62 -8.58 -1.03
C TYR A 298 -31.79 -9.71 -0.38
N LEU A 299 -31.11 -9.40 0.72
CA LEU A 299 -30.30 -10.34 1.50
C LEU A 299 -30.82 -10.45 2.95
N PRO A 300 -31.62 -11.49 3.30
CA PRO A 300 -32.14 -11.67 4.66
C PRO A 300 -31.08 -11.57 5.75
N TYR A 301 -29.93 -12.21 5.53
CA TYR A 301 -28.79 -12.22 6.46
C TYR A 301 -28.30 -10.81 6.82
N ALA A 302 -28.31 -9.87 5.87
CA ALA A 302 -27.81 -8.52 6.13
C ALA A 302 -28.72 -7.73 7.09
N TYR A 303 -30.04 -8.00 7.06
CA TYR A 303 -31.00 -7.44 8.01
C TYR A 303 -30.85 -8.08 9.40
N GLU A 304 -30.66 -9.40 9.45
CA GLU A 304 -30.39 -10.11 10.71
C GLU A 304 -29.10 -9.62 11.39
N GLN A 305 -28.04 -9.43 10.60
CA GLN A 305 -26.77 -8.89 11.07
C GLN A 305 -26.94 -7.47 11.65
N LEU A 306 -27.69 -6.61 10.96
CA LEU A 306 -28.00 -5.27 11.46
C LEU A 306 -28.76 -5.33 12.79
N ALA A 307 -29.82 -6.13 12.85
CA ALA A 307 -30.62 -6.30 14.07
C ALA A 307 -29.78 -6.87 15.23
N ALA A 308 -28.86 -7.81 14.96
CA ALA A 308 -27.96 -8.36 15.96
C ALA A 308 -26.99 -7.31 16.52
N ALA A 309 -26.46 -6.42 15.66
CA ALA A 309 -25.61 -5.32 16.10
C ALA A 309 -26.35 -4.34 17.03
N TYR A 310 -27.62 -4.01 16.72
CA TYR A 310 -28.45 -3.15 17.58
C TYR A 310 -28.79 -3.80 18.93
N ARG A 311 -29.18 -5.07 18.94
CA ARG A 311 -29.40 -5.82 20.20
C ARG A 311 -28.15 -5.86 21.08
N THR A 312 -26.97 -5.98 20.45
CA THR A 312 -25.68 -5.97 21.17
C THR A 312 -25.38 -4.58 21.75
N ALA A 313 -25.82 -3.51 21.10
CA ALA A 313 -25.67 -2.14 21.56
C ALA A 313 -26.68 -1.75 22.67
N GLY A 314 -27.75 -2.54 22.86
CA GLY A 314 -28.76 -2.33 23.90
C GLY A 314 -30.03 -1.62 23.44
N ASP A 315 -30.26 -1.53 22.13
CA ASP A 315 -31.49 -1.01 21.51
C ASP A 315 -32.51 -2.15 21.27
#